data_AF-A0A423TX85-F1
#
_entry.id   AF-A0A423TX85-F1
#
_cell.length_a   1.000
_cell.length_b   1.000
_cell.length_c   1.000
_cell.angle_alpha   90.00
_cell.angle_beta   90.00
_cell.angle_gamma   90.00
#
_symmetry.space_group_name_H-M   'P 1'
#
loop_
_entity.id
_entity.type
_entity.pdbx_description
1 polymer ?
#
loop_
_entity_poly.entity_id
_entity_poly.type
_entity_poly.pdbx_seq_one_letter_code
_entity_poly.pdbx_strand_id
1 'polypeptide(L)'
;MEEGEIAAPAEPARRKAATTASLNISKKNATRLKRVSSILRKKHDSLTPEERRILEENSELVEQFYKRRERRAVWQSRKTEQEDSPELLEAKCEQLAQAIHDAEFLVVYTGAGISTAASIPDYRGPNGIWTMLQKGLDIGHHDLSAAEPTLTHMALSALYHQSIVRHVVSQNCDGLHLRSGLPKTAMSEVHGNMYIEVRK
;
A
#
# COMPACT_ATOMS: atom_id res chain seq x y z
N MET A 1 51.92 -23.39 48.16
CA MET A 1 51.21 -23.59 46.88
C MET A 1 49.74 -23.72 47.22
N GLU A 2 48.94 -22.72 46.91
CA GLU A 2 47.53 -22.91 46.57
C GLU A 2 47.04 -21.65 45.88
N GLU A 3 46.58 -21.82 44.65
CA GLU A 3 46.19 -20.77 43.71
C GLU A 3 44.81 -20.23 44.08
N GLY A 4 44.66 -18.90 44.04
CA GLY A 4 43.40 -18.22 44.27
C GLY A 4 42.45 -18.36 43.08
N GLU A 5 41.34 -19.07 43.31
CA GLU A 5 40.26 -19.26 42.35
C GLU A 5 39.45 -17.95 42.20
N ILE A 6 39.45 -17.39 40.99
CA ILE A 6 38.79 -16.13 40.66
C ILE A 6 37.29 -16.42 40.50
N ALA A 7 36.48 -16.07 41.51
CA ALA A 7 35.04 -16.30 41.50
C ALA A 7 34.36 -15.65 40.27
N ALA A 8 33.67 -16.47 39.47
CA ALA A 8 32.91 -16.00 38.32
C ALA A 8 31.75 -15.09 38.77
N PRO A 9 31.50 -13.96 38.08
CA PRO A 9 30.50 -12.99 38.52
C PRO A 9 29.07 -13.54 38.42
N ALA A 10 28.26 -13.26 39.45
CA ALA A 10 26.90 -13.77 39.66
C ALA A 10 25.91 -13.42 38.53
N GLU A 11 25.00 -14.35 38.26
CA GLU A 11 23.97 -14.38 37.18
C GLU A 11 23.15 -13.07 36.94
N PRO A 12 22.72 -12.31 37.96
CA PRO A 12 21.93 -11.08 37.76
C PRO A 12 22.72 -9.95 37.07
N ALA A 13 24.04 -9.91 37.24
CA ALA A 13 24.91 -8.90 36.63
C ALA A 13 25.08 -9.15 35.12
N ARG A 14 25.11 -10.43 34.69
CA ARG A 14 25.20 -10.81 33.27
C ARG A 14 23.96 -10.36 32.47
N ARG A 15 22.75 -10.50 33.04
CA ARG A 15 21.51 -10.05 32.39
C ARG A 15 21.46 -8.53 32.19
N LYS A 16 21.83 -7.72 33.19
CA LYS A 16 21.88 -6.24 33.05
C LYS A 16 22.95 -5.79 32.04
N ALA A 17 24.12 -6.42 32.02
CA ALA A 17 25.18 -6.10 31.08
C ALA A 17 24.80 -6.44 29.63
N ALA A 18 24.13 -7.58 29.39
CA ALA A 18 23.66 -7.99 28.07
C ALA A 18 22.59 -7.02 27.49
N THR A 19 21.66 -6.54 28.33
CA THR A 19 20.65 -5.55 27.93
C THR A 19 21.28 -4.19 27.58
N THR A 20 22.23 -3.72 28.39
CA THR A 20 22.95 -2.46 28.12
C THR A 20 23.84 -2.54 26.87
N ALA A 21 24.51 -3.66 26.63
CA ALA A 21 25.29 -3.90 25.42
C ALA A 21 24.40 -3.86 24.16
N SER A 22 23.23 -4.51 24.21
CA SER A 22 22.25 -4.53 23.12
C SER A 22 21.71 -3.12 22.80
N LEU A 23 21.41 -2.33 23.84
CA LEU A 23 20.99 -0.93 23.70
C LEU A 23 22.09 -0.06 23.07
N ASN A 24 23.35 -0.27 23.43
CA ASN A 24 24.49 0.47 22.87
C ASN A 24 24.75 0.11 21.41
N ILE A 25 24.63 -1.17 21.03
CA ILE A 25 24.73 -1.62 19.64
C ILE A 25 23.63 -0.96 18.79
N SER A 26 22.39 -0.95 19.29
CA SER A 26 21.26 -0.31 18.60
C SER A 26 21.47 1.20 18.40
N LYS A 27 21.94 1.91 19.44
CA LYS A 27 22.30 3.34 19.34
C LYS A 27 23.44 3.58 18.35
N LYS A 28 24.49 2.77 18.36
CA LYS A 28 25.65 2.88 17.45
C LYS A 28 25.22 2.66 16.00
N ASN A 29 24.36 1.68 15.74
CA ASN A 29 23.77 1.41 14.43
C ASN A 29 22.89 2.57 13.94
N ALA A 30 22.09 3.18 14.82
CA ALA A 30 21.27 4.35 14.47
C ALA A 30 22.12 5.56 14.08
N THR A 31 23.23 5.83 14.78
CA THR A 31 24.16 6.90 14.44
C THR A 31 24.86 6.65 13.11
N ARG A 32 25.27 5.40 12.87
CA ARG A 32 25.90 4.95 11.61
C ARG A 32 24.93 5.12 10.42
N LEU A 33 23.67 4.72 10.60
CA LEU A 33 22.60 4.91 9.60
C LEU A 33 22.36 6.40 9.29
N LYS A 34 22.32 7.26 10.30
CA LYS A 34 22.16 8.72 10.12
C LYS A 34 23.32 9.31 9.33
N ARG A 35 24.56 8.91 9.64
CA ARG A 35 25.77 9.38 8.95
C ARG A 35 25.78 8.95 7.49
N VAL A 36 25.56 7.66 7.19
CA VAL A 36 25.42 7.13 5.82
C VAL A 36 24.31 7.85 5.05
N SER A 37 23.13 8.02 5.67
CA SER A 37 22.00 8.72 5.04
C SER A 37 22.30 10.20 4.73
N SER A 38 23.09 10.87 5.58
CA SER A 38 23.48 12.27 5.35
C SER A 38 24.46 12.41 4.18
N ILE A 39 25.41 11.47 4.05
CA ILE A 39 26.37 11.43 2.96
C ILE A 39 25.65 11.15 1.63
N LEU A 40 24.76 10.16 1.59
CA LEU A 40 23.99 9.78 0.39
C LEU A 40 22.98 10.83 -0.09
N ARG A 41 22.71 11.88 0.70
CA ARG A 41 21.88 13.03 0.30
C ARG A 41 22.68 14.11 -0.43
N LYS A 42 24.02 14.11 -0.35
CA LYS A 42 24.88 15.03 -1.08
C LYS A 42 24.93 14.66 -2.57
N LYS A 43 25.28 15.61 -3.45
CA LYS A 43 25.57 15.29 -4.85
C LYS A 43 26.81 14.40 -4.91
N HIS A 44 26.80 13.39 -5.76
CA HIS A 44 27.88 12.40 -5.87
C HIS A 44 29.26 13.04 -6.13
N ASP A 45 29.29 14.15 -6.86
CA ASP A 45 30.53 14.86 -7.25
C ASP A 45 31.17 15.67 -6.11
N SER A 46 30.46 15.82 -4.99
CA SER A 46 30.91 16.58 -3.82
C SER A 46 31.43 15.71 -2.67
N LEU A 47 31.57 14.40 -2.89
CA LEU A 47 31.93 13.44 -1.85
C LEU A 47 33.45 13.42 -1.61
N THR A 48 33.87 13.57 -0.37
CA THR A 48 35.30 13.47 -0.02
C THR A 48 35.77 12.00 -0.07
N PRO A 49 37.10 11.76 -0.18
CA PRO A 49 37.64 10.39 -0.13
C PRO A 49 37.28 9.63 1.15
N GLU A 50 37.18 10.34 2.28
CA GLU A 50 36.76 9.75 3.57
C GLU A 50 35.28 9.33 3.54
N GLU A 51 34.41 10.16 2.97
CA GLU A 51 32.99 9.83 2.82
C GLU A 51 32.77 8.61 1.93
N ARG A 52 33.57 8.47 0.86
CA ARG A 52 33.54 7.29 -0.02
C ARG A 52 33.91 6.02 0.75
N ARG A 53 34.98 6.04 1.55
CA ARG A 53 35.36 4.91 2.41
C ARG A 53 34.26 4.55 3.40
N ILE A 54 33.61 5.55 4.01
CA ILE A 54 32.49 5.32 4.93
C ILE A 54 31.32 4.63 4.20
N LEU A 55 31.02 4.97 2.95
CA LEU A 55 29.97 4.27 2.19
C LEU A 55 30.37 2.83 1.85
N GLU A 56 31.62 2.58 1.47
CA GLU A 56 32.17 1.26 1.16
C GLU A 56 32.14 0.32 2.38
N GLU A 57 32.57 0.79 3.55
CA GLU A 57 32.51 0.07 4.83
C GLU A 57 31.08 -0.19 5.33
N ASN A 58 30.08 0.39 4.65
CA ASN A 58 28.66 0.34 5.04
C ASN A 58 27.76 -0.06 3.86
N SER A 59 28.27 -0.89 2.94
CA SER A 59 27.58 -1.29 1.71
C SER A 59 26.13 -1.77 1.92
N GLU A 60 25.87 -2.59 2.94
CA GLU A 60 24.51 -3.05 3.28
C GLU A 60 23.55 -1.89 3.64
N LEU A 61 24.02 -0.90 4.41
CA LEU A 61 23.21 0.26 4.79
C LEU A 61 22.95 1.18 3.59
N VAL A 62 23.93 1.27 2.68
CA VAL A 62 23.80 2.02 1.42
C VAL A 62 22.74 1.36 0.53
N GLU A 63 22.79 0.05 0.36
CA GLU A 63 21.80 -0.70 -0.41
C GLU A 63 20.38 -0.54 0.17
N GLN A 64 20.23 -0.67 1.49
CA GLN A 64 18.96 -0.43 2.17
C GLN A 64 18.43 1.00 1.97
N PHE A 65 19.31 2.00 1.97
CA PHE A 65 18.94 3.39 1.70
C PHE A 65 18.38 3.55 0.29
N TYR A 66 19.07 3.02 -0.73
CA TYR A 66 18.59 3.11 -2.11
C TYR A 66 17.29 2.34 -2.33
N LYS A 67 17.15 1.12 -1.78
CA LYS A 67 15.88 0.36 -1.80
C LYS A 67 14.73 1.15 -1.16
N ARG A 68 14.97 1.81 -0.03
CA ARG A 68 13.96 2.69 0.61
C ARG A 68 13.63 3.90 -0.25
N ARG A 69 14.64 4.51 -0.87
CA ARG A 69 14.48 5.69 -1.75
C ARG A 69 13.68 5.33 -3.00
N GLU A 70 13.98 4.20 -3.62
CA GLU A 70 13.24 3.66 -4.77
C GLU A 70 11.79 3.33 -4.39
N ARG A 71 11.56 2.58 -3.30
CA ARG A 71 10.20 2.32 -2.80
C ARG A 71 9.42 3.60 -2.54
N ARG A 72 10.07 4.62 -1.98
CA ARG A 72 9.46 5.94 -1.76
C ARG A 72 9.17 6.64 -3.08
N ALA A 73 10.06 6.57 -4.07
CA ALA A 73 9.83 7.14 -5.40
C ALA A 73 8.64 6.45 -6.10
N VAL A 74 8.58 5.12 -6.08
CA VAL A 74 7.44 4.33 -6.59
C VAL A 74 6.15 4.67 -5.85
N TRP A 75 6.20 4.81 -4.53
CA TRP A 75 5.03 5.20 -3.76
C TRP A 75 4.56 6.63 -4.09
N GLN A 76 5.49 7.55 -4.32
CA GLN A 76 5.14 8.91 -4.75
C GLN A 76 4.58 8.92 -6.18
N SER A 77 5.14 8.13 -7.10
CA SER A 77 4.61 8.06 -8.46
C SER A 77 3.20 7.48 -8.51
N ARG A 78 2.86 6.56 -7.61
CA ARG A 78 1.49 6.02 -7.44
C ARG A 78 0.46 7.01 -6.92
N LYS A 79 0.88 8.17 -6.38
CA LYS A 79 -0.05 9.20 -5.92
C LYS A 79 -0.50 10.15 -7.02
N THR A 80 0.29 10.24 -8.08
CA THR A 80 -0.04 11.08 -9.22
C THR A 80 -0.92 10.27 -10.15
N GLU A 81 -2.08 10.82 -10.49
CA GLU A 81 -2.92 10.25 -11.54
C GLU A 81 -2.17 10.28 -12.86
N GLN A 82 -2.30 9.20 -13.62
CA GLN A 82 -1.67 9.05 -14.92
C GLN A 82 -2.77 8.72 -15.91
N GLU A 83 -2.76 9.44 -17.02
CA GLU A 83 -3.66 9.22 -18.15
C GLU A 83 -2.81 8.65 -19.29
N ASP A 84 -3.21 7.48 -19.79
CA ASP A 84 -2.61 6.89 -20.99
C ASP A 84 -3.05 7.69 -22.23
N SER A 85 -2.23 7.69 -23.29
CA SER A 85 -2.67 8.25 -24.57
C SER A 85 -3.85 7.44 -25.14
N PRO A 86 -4.72 8.02 -25.98
CA PRO A 86 -5.86 7.32 -26.56
C PRO A 86 -5.47 6.00 -27.25
N GLU A 87 -4.37 5.99 -28.00
CA GLU A 87 -3.88 4.82 -28.72
C GLU A 87 -3.39 3.72 -27.76
N LEU A 88 -2.70 4.11 -26.68
CA LEU A 88 -2.23 3.17 -25.67
C LEU A 88 -3.41 2.59 -24.86
N LEU A 89 -4.41 3.42 -24.56
CA LEU A 89 -5.61 3.00 -23.86
C LEU A 89 -6.38 1.98 -24.70
N GLU A 90 -6.59 2.24 -25.98
CA GLU A 90 -7.25 1.32 -26.91
C GLU A 90 -6.51 -0.02 -26.99
N ALA A 91 -5.18 0.00 -27.17
CA ALA A 91 -4.36 -1.21 -27.18
C ALA A 91 -4.45 -2.01 -25.86
N LYS A 92 -4.53 -1.35 -24.70
CA LYS A 92 -4.71 -2.01 -23.40
C LYS A 92 -6.12 -2.59 -23.25
N CYS A 93 -7.14 -1.89 -23.75
CA CYS A 93 -8.52 -2.38 -23.76
C CYS A 93 -8.67 -3.63 -24.64
N GLU A 94 -8.03 -3.67 -25.80
CA GLU A 94 -7.99 -4.87 -26.66
C GLU A 94 -7.31 -6.05 -25.96
N GLN A 95 -6.16 -5.81 -25.31
CA GLN A 95 -5.48 -6.84 -24.52
C GLN A 95 -6.34 -7.36 -23.36
N LEU A 96 -7.05 -6.46 -22.67
CA LEU A 96 -7.97 -6.83 -21.60
C LEU A 96 -9.16 -7.64 -22.15
N ALA A 97 -9.73 -7.24 -23.29
CA ALA A 97 -10.82 -7.96 -23.94
C ALA A 97 -10.39 -9.38 -24.33
N GLN A 98 -9.18 -9.54 -24.87
CA GLN A 98 -8.62 -10.85 -25.19
C GLN A 98 -8.40 -11.70 -23.91
N ALA A 99 -7.85 -11.11 -22.85
CA ALA A 99 -7.66 -11.80 -21.59
C ALA A 99 -8.98 -12.23 -20.94
N ILE A 100 -10.04 -11.44 -21.08
CA ILE A 100 -11.40 -11.79 -20.64
C ILE A 100 -11.96 -12.94 -21.47
N HIS A 101 -11.79 -12.89 -22.80
CA HIS A 101 -12.23 -13.95 -23.70
C HIS A 101 -11.57 -15.30 -23.39
N ASP A 102 -10.27 -15.29 -23.11
CA ASP A 102 -9.49 -16.50 -22.88
C ASP A 102 -9.61 -17.03 -21.44
N ALA A 103 -10.20 -16.26 -20.52
CA ALA A 103 -10.35 -16.66 -19.12
C ALA A 103 -11.47 -17.68 -18.93
N GLU A 104 -11.13 -18.86 -18.42
CA GLU A 104 -12.13 -19.87 -18.03
C GLU A 104 -12.93 -19.43 -16.79
N PHE A 105 -12.26 -18.74 -15.85
CA PHE A 105 -12.83 -18.26 -14.59
C PHE A 105 -12.37 -16.84 -14.29
N LEU A 106 -13.17 -15.84 -14.69
CA LEU A 106 -12.88 -14.44 -14.42
C LEU A 106 -13.43 -13.99 -13.05
N VAL A 107 -12.54 -13.49 -12.20
CA VAL A 107 -12.86 -12.84 -10.93
C VAL A 107 -12.44 -11.38 -10.98
N VAL A 108 -13.32 -10.48 -10.57
CA VAL A 108 -13.06 -9.03 -10.60
C VAL A 108 -12.93 -8.47 -9.19
N TYR A 109 -11.86 -7.69 -8.95
CA TYR A 109 -11.65 -6.98 -7.70
C TYR A 109 -12.03 -5.51 -7.86
N THR A 110 -12.87 -5.00 -6.95
CA THR A 110 -13.34 -3.61 -7.00
C THR A 110 -13.04 -2.85 -5.71
N GLY A 111 -12.88 -1.54 -5.85
CA GLY A 111 -12.64 -0.59 -4.76
C GLY A 111 -13.32 0.74 -5.05
N ALA A 112 -13.14 1.72 -4.16
CA ALA A 112 -13.94 2.96 -4.18
C ALA A 112 -13.83 3.77 -5.48
N GLY A 113 -12.75 3.57 -6.24
CA GLY A 113 -12.52 4.22 -7.53
C GLY A 113 -13.64 4.01 -8.57
N ILE A 114 -14.38 2.89 -8.52
CA ILE A 114 -15.48 2.65 -9.48
C ILE A 114 -16.77 3.41 -9.12
N SER A 115 -16.82 4.01 -7.92
CA SER A 115 -17.97 4.72 -7.37
C SER A 115 -17.80 6.24 -7.40
N THR A 116 -16.61 6.74 -7.78
CA THR A 116 -16.32 8.18 -7.88
C THR A 116 -17.23 8.91 -8.87
N ALA A 117 -17.57 8.26 -9.99
CA ALA A 117 -18.52 8.79 -10.96
C ALA A 117 -19.97 8.86 -10.43
N ALA A 118 -20.29 8.17 -9.34
CA ALA A 118 -21.58 8.26 -8.63
C ALA A 118 -21.55 9.31 -7.50
N SER A 119 -20.59 10.24 -7.53
CA SER A 119 -20.39 11.26 -6.48
C SER A 119 -20.02 10.71 -5.10
N ILE A 120 -19.54 9.46 -5.04
CA ILE A 120 -19.01 8.84 -3.82
C ILE A 120 -17.49 9.02 -3.84
N PRO A 121 -16.88 9.78 -2.90
CA PRO A 121 -15.44 9.99 -2.90
C PRO A 121 -14.70 8.68 -2.68
N ASP A 122 -13.53 8.56 -3.28
CA ASP A 122 -12.62 7.48 -2.91
C ASP A 122 -11.91 7.79 -1.58
N TYR A 123 -11.01 6.89 -1.17
CA TYR A 123 -10.27 7.06 0.07
C TYR A 123 -8.92 7.77 -0.10
N ARG A 124 -8.27 7.63 -1.26
CA ARG A 124 -6.82 7.92 -1.41
C ARG A 124 -6.45 8.65 -2.70
N GLY A 125 -7.39 8.94 -3.58
CA GLY A 125 -7.18 9.79 -4.74
C GLY A 125 -6.87 11.23 -4.33
N PRO A 126 -6.69 12.14 -5.31
CA PRO A 126 -6.35 13.54 -5.06
C PRO A 126 -7.29 14.26 -4.08
N ASN A 127 -8.57 13.90 -4.17
CA ASN A 127 -9.68 14.40 -3.34
C ASN A 127 -10.30 13.32 -2.45
N GLY A 128 -9.60 12.20 -2.23
CA GLY A 128 -10.10 11.11 -1.39
C GLY A 128 -10.19 11.50 0.09
N ILE A 129 -11.06 10.82 0.84
CA ILE A 129 -11.35 11.14 2.24
C ILE A 129 -10.08 11.27 3.08
N TRP A 130 -9.16 10.29 3.03
CA TRP A 130 -7.93 10.34 3.82
C TRP A 130 -6.94 11.39 3.30
N THR A 131 -6.95 11.68 2.01
CA THR A 131 -6.10 12.72 1.40
C THR A 131 -6.54 14.10 1.86
N MET A 132 -7.84 14.36 1.90
CA MET A 132 -8.43 15.62 2.37
C MET A 132 -8.18 15.80 3.87
N LEU A 133 -8.45 14.78 4.68
CA LEU A 133 -8.19 14.82 6.13
C LEU A 133 -6.71 15.04 6.46
N GLN A 134 -5.78 14.42 5.72
CA GLN A 134 -4.34 14.67 5.90
C GLN A 134 -3.92 16.11 5.56
N LYS A 135 -4.65 16.77 4.66
CA LYS A 135 -4.45 18.18 4.32
C LYS A 135 -5.18 19.14 5.28
N GLY A 136 -5.95 18.61 6.24
CA GLY A 136 -6.79 19.40 7.14
C GLY A 136 -7.99 20.04 6.42
N LEU A 137 -8.44 19.46 5.30
CA LEU A 137 -9.58 19.92 4.53
C LEU A 137 -10.86 19.23 4.99
N ASP A 138 -11.98 19.94 4.85
CA ASP A 138 -13.31 19.38 5.07
C ASP A 138 -13.63 18.33 4.00
N ILE A 139 -14.28 17.24 4.43
CA ILE A 139 -14.73 16.15 3.56
C ILE A 139 -16.14 16.40 3.02
N GLY A 140 -16.87 17.37 3.56
CA GLY A 140 -18.23 17.67 3.14
C GLY A 140 -19.24 16.56 3.48
N HIS A 141 -20.47 16.72 3.02
CA HIS A 141 -21.54 15.74 3.19
C HIS A 141 -21.72 14.92 1.91
N HIS A 142 -21.57 13.60 2.02
CA HIS A 142 -21.80 12.67 0.92
C HIS A 142 -23.03 11.83 1.23
N ASP A 143 -24.14 12.12 0.55
CA ASP A 143 -25.34 11.31 0.64
C ASP A 143 -25.23 10.11 -0.31
N LEU A 144 -25.11 8.92 0.26
CA LEU A 144 -25.01 7.67 -0.48
C LEU A 144 -26.37 7.17 -0.98
N SER A 145 -27.47 7.64 -0.38
CA SER A 145 -28.82 7.12 -0.66
C SER A 145 -29.27 7.40 -2.10
N ALA A 146 -28.87 8.54 -2.65
CA ALA A 146 -29.19 8.96 -4.02
C ALA A 146 -28.20 8.46 -5.08
N ALA A 147 -27.05 7.90 -4.69
CA ALA A 147 -26.03 7.46 -5.64
C ALA A 147 -26.56 6.31 -6.50
N GLU A 148 -26.38 6.35 -7.82
CA GLU A 148 -26.79 5.26 -8.72
C GLU A 148 -25.58 4.40 -9.13
N PRO A 149 -25.78 3.12 -9.48
CA PRO A 149 -24.70 2.30 -10.00
C PRO A 149 -24.05 2.92 -11.24
N THR A 150 -22.72 3.03 -11.24
CA THR A 150 -21.97 3.56 -12.38
C THR A 150 -21.99 2.60 -13.58
N LEU A 151 -21.55 3.08 -14.74
CA LEU A 151 -21.39 2.25 -15.94
C LEU A 151 -20.58 0.98 -15.65
N THR A 152 -19.52 1.07 -14.84
CA THR A 152 -18.71 -0.08 -14.43
C THR A 152 -19.53 -1.10 -13.62
N HIS A 153 -20.38 -0.65 -12.69
CA HIS A 153 -21.26 -1.56 -11.93
C HIS A 153 -22.26 -2.26 -12.85
N MET A 154 -22.84 -1.52 -13.80
CA MET A 154 -23.79 -2.07 -14.77
C MET A 154 -23.11 -3.04 -15.74
N ALA A 155 -21.89 -2.73 -16.19
CA ALA A 155 -21.10 -3.61 -17.04
C ALA A 155 -20.75 -4.94 -16.34
N LEU A 156 -20.32 -4.89 -15.07
CA LEU A 156 -20.02 -6.10 -14.30
C LEU A 156 -21.28 -6.96 -14.07
N SER A 157 -22.42 -6.31 -13.79
CA SER A 157 -23.71 -6.99 -13.70
C SER A 157 -24.06 -7.67 -15.03
N ALA A 158 -23.94 -6.98 -16.17
CA ALA A 158 -24.21 -7.54 -17.49
C ALA A 158 -23.27 -8.72 -17.82
N LEU A 159 -21.97 -8.58 -17.58
CA LEU A 159 -20.98 -9.64 -17.82
C LEU A 159 -21.24 -10.88 -16.94
N TYR A 160 -21.70 -10.69 -15.71
CA TYR A 160 -22.11 -11.80 -14.85
C TYR A 160 -23.33 -12.53 -15.42
N HIS A 161 -24.35 -11.80 -15.85
CA HIS A 161 -25.56 -12.40 -16.45
C HIS A 161 -25.27 -13.12 -17.78
N GLN A 162 -24.19 -12.74 -18.47
CA GLN A 162 -23.66 -13.45 -19.64
C GLN A 162 -22.70 -14.60 -19.29
N SER A 163 -22.55 -14.94 -18.01
CA SER A 163 -21.63 -15.98 -17.50
C SER A 163 -20.14 -15.74 -17.79
N ILE A 164 -19.75 -14.50 -18.13
CA ILE A 164 -18.35 -14.11 -18.38
C ILE A 164 -17.64 -13.85 -17.04
N VAL A 165 -18.20 -12.98 -16.20
CA VAL A 165 -17.69 -12.78 -14.83
C VAL A 165 -18.28 -13.83 -13.92
N ARG A 166 -17.43 -14.54 -13.18
CA ARG A 166 -17.86 -15.58 -12.23
C ARG A 166 -18.12 -15.05 -10.84
N HIS A 167 -17.28 -14.12 -10.38
CA HIS A 167 -17.36 -13.59 -9.03
C HIS A 167 -16.78 -12.18 -8.94
N VAL A 168 -17.33 -11.37 -8.04
CA VAL A 168 -16.83 -10.03 -7.72
C VAL A 168 -16.38 -9.98 -6.27
N VAL A 169 -15.14 -9.57 -6.02
CA VAL A 169 -14.64 -9.29 -4.67
C VAL A 169 -14.60 -7.77 -4.51
N SER A 170 -15.42 -7.24 -3.60
CA SER A 170 -15.53 -5.80 -3.39
C SER A 170 -15.07 -5.38 -2.01
N GLN A 171 -14.24 -4.33 -1.98
CA GLN A 171 -13.89 -3.57 -0.78
C GLN A 171 -14.88 -2.45 -0.47
N ASN A 172 -15.87 -2.22 -1.34
CA ASN A 172 -16.81 -1.12 -1.18
C ASN A 172 -17.90 -1.50 -0.18
N CYS A 173 -18.33 -0.51 0.59
CA CYS A 173 -19.48 -0.64 1.50
C CYS A 173 -20.73 0.11 0.97
N ASP A 174 -20.67 0.66 -0.24
CA ASP A 174 -21.68 1.54 -0.85
C ASP A 174 -22.94 0.83 -1.37
N GLY A 175 -22.92 -0.51 -1.43
CA GLY A 175 -24.05 -1.32 -1.87
C GLY A 175 -24.43 -1.19 -3.35
N LEU A 176 -23.65 -0.47 -4.16
CA LEU A 176 -23.99 -0.21 -5.57
C LEU A 176 -23.94 -1.47 -6.44
N HIS A 177 -23.11 -2.46 -6.10
CA HIS A 177 -23.10 -3.76 -6.78
C HIS A 177 -24.44 -4.50 -6.65
N LEU A 178 -25.04 -4.54 -5.45
CA LEU A 178 -26.35 -5.18 -5.27
C LEU A 178 -27.44 -4.41 -6.01
N ARG A 179 -27.35 -3.07 -5.98
CA ARG A 179 -28.31 -2.19 -6.66
C ARG A 179 -28.18 -2.22 -8.18
N SER A 180 -27.04 -2.66 -8.74
CA SER A 180 -26.88 -2.90 -10.18
C SER A 180 -27.47 -4.25 -10.64
N GLY A 181 -28.04 -5.04 -9.72
CA GLY A 181 -28.62 -6.35 -10.00
C GLY A 181 -27.63 -7.51 -9.91
N LEU A 182 -26.37 -7.28 -9.47
CA LEU A 182 -25.45 -8.38 -9.21
C LEU A 182 -25.93 -9.19 -7.99
N PRO A 183 -26.16 -10.51 -8.11
CA PRO A 183 -26.67 -11.29 -6.99
C PRO A 183 -25.62 -11.42 -5.89
N LYS A 184 -26.09 -11.38 -4.63
CA LYS A 184 -25.23 -11.51 -3.45
C LYS A 184 -24.38 -12.80 -3.45
N THR A 185 -24.87 -13.87 -4.07
CA THR A 185 -24.15 -15.15 -4.20
C THR A 185 -22.91 -15.06 -5.10
N ALA A 186 -22.85 -14.08 -5.99
CA ALA A 186 -21.74 -13.84 -6.90
C ALA A 186 -20.76 -12.77 -6.40
N MET A 187 -20.89 -12.36 -5.13
CA MET A 187 -20.07 -11.30 -4.56
C MET A 187 -19.53 -11.63 -3.18
N SER A 188 -18.34 -11.12 -2.87
CA SER A 188 -17.78 -11.06 -1.53
C SER A 188 -17.50 -9.61 -1.12
N GLU A 189 -18.26 -9.12 -0.15
CA GLU A 189 -18.12 -7.77 0.43
C GLU A 189 -17.19 -7.82 1.64
N VAL A 190 -15.89 -7.60 1.42
CA VAL A 190 -14.87 -7.88 2.44
C VAL A 190 -14.85 -6.87 3.60
N HIS A 191 -15.47 -5.70 3.40
CA HIS A 191 -15.60 -4.65 4.43
C HIS A 191 -17.05 -4.46 4.91
N GLY A 192 -17.97 -5.34 4.50
CA GLY A 192 -19.40 -5.24 4.78
C GLY A 192 -20.15 -4.30 3.81
N ASN A 193 -21.42 -4.04 4.13
CA ASN A 193 -22.33 -3.22 3.32
C ASN A 193 -23.16 -2.32 4.24
N MET A 194 -23.21 -1.02 3.95
CA MET A 194 -23.91 -0.03 4.79
C MET A 194 -25.43 -0.22 4.84
N TYR A 195 -26.01 -0.98 3.91
CA TYR A 195 -27.45 -1.24 3.81
C TYR A 195 -27.87 -2.61 4.36
N ILE A 196 -26.94 -3.42 4.89
CA ILE A 196 -27.22 -4.77 5.40
C ILE A 196 -26.94 -4.83 6.90
N GLU A 197 -27.99 -5.11 7.67
CA GLU A 197 -27.87 -5.52 9.07
C GLU A 197 -27.81 -7.05 9.20
N VAL A 198 -27.00 -7.55 10.13
CA VAL A 198 -26.89 -8.98 10.41
C VAL A 198 -27.25 -9.20 11.86
N ARG A 199 -28.33 -9.95 12.10
CA ARG A 199 -28.69 -10.42 13.44
C ARG A 199 -27.74 -11.55 13.83
N LYS A 200 -27.09 -11.38 14.99
CA LYS A 200 -26.29 -12.43 15.63
C LYS A 200 -27.15 -13.34 16.49
#